data_AF-A0A2V9W5Q9-F1
#
_entry.id   AF-A0A2V9W5Q9-F1
#
_cell.length_a   1.000
_cell.length_b   1.000
_cell.length_c   1.000
_cell.angle_alpha   90.00
_cell.angle_beta   90.00
_cell.angle_gamma   90.00
#
_symmetry.space_group_name_H-M   'P 1'
#
loop_
_entity.id
_entity.type
_entity.pdbx_description
1 polymer ?
#
loop_
_entity_poly.entity_id
_entity_poly.type
_entity_poly.pdbx_seq_one_letter_code
_entity_poly.pdbx_strand_id
1 'polypeptide(L)'
;MGGASRQTYAATLPPNSFYCLLDELPLHLIPQRVVKSLLKQSLDQKLYLNPACIVCANGQLPDEVASRSDLVSGFALQGSMAWVRSLASGNLLPFWLGPKLERVLRELRPNAPVPDSISESTQTLLTAAGILIAGNDTEETARRKSEQQSRLKNAALLFREKGYAPLSELIHPFHVAALRRYYRYLIRSGAICLGDGQSPRRYVGYNEPVARFFHHDIATILSTVAGQPLKPSYVYMASYLSGAELKKHTDRAQCEFSVTLCLDFSPEPALETPWPIRLDTANSTVAVYQSLGDGLAYRGTRLPHYRDPLDEGQTSTSIFFHYVGADFAGSLD
;
A
#
# COMPACT_ATOMS: atom_id res chain seq x y z
N MET A 1 38.01 6.82 -21.37
CA MET A 1 37.38 5.49 -21.26
C MET A 1 35.93 5.69 -20.86
N GLY A 2 35.01 5.41 -21.78
CA GLY A 2 33.58 5.68 -21.60
C GLY A 2 33.01 4.82 -20.47
N GLY A 3 32.50 5.49 -19.43
CA GLY A 3 31.68 4.83 -18.42
C GLY A 3 30.39 4.39 -19.08
N ALA A 4 30.31 3.11 -19.46
CA ALA A 4 29.05 2.49 -19.83
C ALA A 4 28.15 2.57 -18.59
N SER A 5 27.26 3.56 -18.58
CA SER A 5 26.14 3.60 -17.64
C SER A 5 25.38 2.29 -17.85
N ARG A 6 25.51 1.36 -16.89
CA ARG A 6 24.65 0.17 -16.86
C ARG A 6 23.23 0.70 -16.74
N GLN A 7 22.48 0.71 -17.83
CA GLN A 7 21.06 1.02 -17.80
C GLN A 7 20.39 0.07 -16.81
N THR A 8 19.69 0.64 -15.84
CA THR A 8 18.90 -0.09 -14.86
C THR A 8 17.73 -0.78 -15.56
N TYR A 9 17.29 -1.93 -15.04
CA TYR A 9 16.12 -2.62 -15.61
C TYR A 9 14.86 -1.76 -15.49
N ALA A 10 14.73 -0.97 -14.42
CA ALA A 10 13.64 0.00 -14.29
C ALA A 10 13.55 0.99 -15.45
N ALA A 11 14.67 1.32 -16.14
CA ALA A 11 14.66 2.21 -17.29
C ALA A 11 14.01 1.59 -18.54
N THR A 12 13.77 0.28 -18.54
CA THR A 12 13.04 -0.42 -19.62
C THR A 12 11.52 -0.46 -19.38
N LEU A 13 11.08 -0.08 -18.18
CA LEU A 13 9.66 0.03 -17.81
C LEU A 13 9.15 1.45 -18.10
N PRO A 14 7.85 1.65 -18.35
CA PRO A 14 7.29 2.96 -18.62
C PRO A 14 7.31 3.74 -17.31
N PRO A 15 7.93 4.92 -17.26
CA PRO A 15 8.17 5.61 -15.99
C PRO A 15 6.88 6.14 -15.35
N ASN A 16 5.81 6.31 -16.15
CA ASN A 16 4.47 6.69 -15.70
C ASN A 16 3.60 5.51 -15.31
N SER A 17 4.12 4.28 -15.33
CA SER A 17 3.42 3.09 -14.85
C SER A 17 3.94 2.66 -13.48
N PHE A 18 3.07 2.03 -12.69
CA PHE A 18 3.45 1.48 -11.40
C PHE A 18 4.15 0.12 -11.53
N TYR A 19 5.18 -0.07 -10.72
CA TYR A 19 5.88 -1.34 -10.57
C TYR A 19 6.58 -1.44 -9.21
N CYS A 20 6.40 -2.54 -8.50
CA CYS A 20 7.18 -2.89 -7.32
C CYS A 20 8.35 -3.82 -7.71
N LEU A 21 9.34 -3.28 -8.44
CA LEU A 21 10.52 -4.02 -8.91
C LEU A 21 11.44 -4.37 -7.74
N LEU A 22 11.57 -5.66 -7.44
CA LEU A 22 12.34 -6.16 -6.31
C LEU A 22 13.85 -5.99 -6.51
N ASP A 23 14.37 -6.22 -7.72
CA ASP A 23 15.81 -6.12 -8.04
C ASP A 23 16.38 -4.72 -7.78
N GLU A 24 15.55 -3.70 -7.95
CA GLU A 24 15.89 -2.28 -7.83
C GLU A 24 14.91 -1.56 -6.90
N LEU A 25 14.47 -2.26 -5.86
CA LEU A 25 13.50 -1.74 -4.90
C LEU A 25 14.06 -0.46 -4.25
N PRO A 26 13.28 0.64 -4.16
CA PRO A 26 13.75 1.87 -3.55
C PRO A 26 13.77 1.72 -2.02
N LEU A 27 14.79 1.02 -1.48
CA LEU A 27 14.92 0.69 -0.06
C LEU A 27 14.86 1.93 0.85
N HIS A 28 15.39 3.06 0.38
CA HIS A 28 15.35 4.33 1.09
C HIS A 28 13.95 4.96 1.20
N LEU A 29 12.95 4.43 0.48
CA LEU A 29 11.55 4.85 0.56
C LEU A 29 10.67 3.87 1.36
N ILE A 30 11.23 2.76 1.84
CA ILE A 30 10.50 1.89 2.78
C ILE A 30 10.43 2.62 4.13
N PRO A 31 9.24 2.72 4.76
CA PRO A 31 9.11 3.38 6.06
C PRO A 31 10.13 2.84 7.08
N GLN A 32 10.97 3.72 7.62
CA GLN A 32 12.15 3.31 8.42
C GLN A 32 11.81 2.38 9.59
N ARG A 33 10.66 2.61 10.24
CA ARG A 33 10.18 1.82 11.39
C ARG A 33 10.00 0.33 11.07
N VAL A 34 9.67 -0.03 9.83
CA VAL A 34 9.43 -1.43 9.43
C VAL A 34 10.65 -2.07 8.76
N VAL A 35 11.65 -1.29 8.34
CA VAL A 35 12.85 -1.82 7.66
C VAL A 35 13.56 -2.88 8.50
N LYS A 36 13.74 -2.62 9.80
CA LYS A 36 14.44 -3.55 10.70
C LYS A 36 13.69 -4.87 10.86
N SER A 37 12.38 -4.85 11.08
CA SER A 37 11.59 -6.07 11.24
C SER A 37 11.46 -6.85 9.93
N LEU A 38 11.41 -6.15 8.80
CA LEU A 38 11.23 -6.76 7.49
C LEU A 38 12.51 -7.43 6.97
N LEU A 39 13.68 -6.81 7.18
CA LEU A 39 14.95 -7.26 6.61
C LEU A 39 15.90 -7.97 7.60
N LYS A 40 15.55 -8.06 8.89
CA LYS A 40 16.30 -8.87 9.88
C LYS A 40 15.53 -10.13 10.29
N GLN A 41 15.02 -10.87 9.32
CA GLN A 41 14.47 -12.19 9.59
C GLN A 41 15.62 -13.18 9.73
N SER A 42 15.67 -13.92 10.85
CA SER A 42 16.68 -14.98 11.02
C SER A 42 16.42 -16.09 10.00
N LEU A 43 17.42 -16.45 9.21
CA LEU A 43 17.35 -17.47 8.18
C LEU A 43 17.86 -18.84 8.68
N ASP A 44 17.74 -19.10 9.98
CA ASP A 44 18.18 -20.36 10.61
C ASP A 44 17.41 -21.60 10.11
N GLN A 45 16.37 -21.40 9.28
CA GLN A 45 15.49 -22.44 8.75
C GLN A 45 15.61 -22.54 7.24
N LYS A 46 15.46 -23.77 6.72
CA LYS A 46 15.39 -24.00 5.28
C LYS A 46 14.19 -23.28 4.69
N LEU A 47 14.43 -22.53 3.62
CA LEU A 47 13.39 -21.84 2.85
C LEU A 47 12.92 -22.67 1.66
N TYR A 48 11.69 -22.42 1.22
CA TYR A 48 11.04 -23.06 0.09
C TYR A 48 10.30 -22.00 -0.73
N LEU A 49 10.10 -22.26 -2.02
CA LEU A 49 9.20 -21.46 -2.85
C LEU A 49 7.79 -21.54 -2.29
N ASN A 50 7.15 -20.39 -2.06
CA ASN A 50 5.77 -20.33 -1.60
C ASN A 50 4.84 -20.99 -2.63
N PRO A 51 4.10 -22.05 -2.28
CA PRO A 51 3.20 -22.72 -3.23
C PRO A 51 2.03 -21.84 -3.66
N ALA A 52 1.72 -20.77 -2.91
CA ALA A 52 0.72 -19.78 -3.29
C ALA A 52 1.29 -18.61 -4.12
N CYS A 53 2.60 -18.60 -4.41
CA CYS A 53 3.21 -17.61 -5.29
C CYS A 53 3.01 -18.03 -6.76
N ILE A 54 2.35 -17.17 -7.54
CA ILE A 54 2.10 -17.39 -8.96
C ILE A 54 3.05 -16.49 -9.76
N VAL A 55 3.93 -17.08 -10.57
CA VAL A 55 4.83 -16.30 -11.44
C VAL A 55 4.24 -16.22 -12.85
N CYS A 56 3.98 -15.01 -13.32
CA CYS A 56 3.49 -14.74 -14.66
C CYS A 56 4.55 -13.98 -15.45
N ALA A 57 4.72 -14.33 -16.73
CA ALA A 57 5.66 -13.67 -17.61
C ALA A 57 4.94 -12.73 -18.59
N ASN A 58 5.54 -11.57 -18.87
CA ASN A 58 5.24 -10.71 -20.01
C ASN A 58 3.75 -10.50 -20.29
N GLY A 59 3.09 -9.67 -19.47
CA GLY A 59 1.69 -9.30 -19.66
C GLY A 59 0.68 -10.37 -19.26
N GLN A 60 1.11 -11.59 -18.94
CA GLN A 60 0.24 -12.60 -18.34
C GLN A 60 -0.19 -12.17 -16.93
N LEU A 61 -1.43 -12.50 -16.59
CA LEU A 61 -2.04 -12.23 -15.30
C LEU A 61 -2.62 -13.54 -14.75
N PRO A 62 -2.61 -13.77 -13.43
CA PRO A 62 -3.40 -14.83 -12.82
C PRO A 62 -4.89 -14.66 -13.14
N ASP A 63 -5.63 -15.76 -13.30
CA ASP A 63 -7.05 -15.73 -13.71
C ASP A 63 -7.92 -14.78 -12.87
N GLU A 64 -7.71 -14.78 -11.55
CA GLU A 64 -8.39 -13.90 -10.58
C GLU A 64 -8.20 -12.41 -10.94
N VAL A 65 -6.98 -12.02 -11.33
CA VAL A 65 -6.63 -10.65 -11.70
C VAL A 65 -7.06 -10.34 -13.14
N ALA A 66 -6.94 -11.30 -14.06
CA ALA A 66 -7.34 -11.14 -15.46
C ALA A 66 -8.83 -10.80 -15.59
N SER A 67 -9.68 -11.38 -14.73
CA SER A 67 -11.11 -11.06 -14.66
C SER A 67 -11.41 -9.61 -14.27
N ARG A 68 -10.43 -8.90 -13.73
CA ARG A 68 -10.47 -7.50 -13.25
C ARG A 68 -9.31 -6.69 -13.84
N SER A 69 -9.03 -6.90 -15.12
CA SER A 69 -7.90 -6.28 -15.82
C SER A 69 -7.92 -4.74 -15.82
N ASP A 70 -9.08 -4.12 -15.59
CA ASP A 70 -9.23 -2.68 -15.37
C ASP A 70 -8.39 -2.17 -14.18
N LEU A 71 -8.24 -3.00 -13.13
CA LEU A 71 -7.50 -2.66 -11.91
C LEU A 71 -5.99 -2.61 -12.11
N VAL A 72 -5.47 -3.19 -13.18
CA VAL A 72 -4.03 -3.20 -13.48
C VAL A 72 -3.67 -2.30 -14.66
N SER A 73 -4.59 -1.44 -15.10
CA SER A 73 -4.37 -0.51 -16.22
C SER A 73 -3.24 0.50 -15.97
N GLY A 74 -2.94 0.82 -14.71
CA GLY A 74 -1.81 1.68 -14.33
C GLY A 74 -0.48 0.96 -14.17
N PHE A 75 -0.41 -0.36 -14.40
CA PHE A 75 0.76 -1.18 -14.10
C PHE A 75 1.70 -1.33 -15.30
N ALA A 76 3.00 -1.45 -15.04
CA ALA A 76 3.98 -1.80 -16.06
C ALA A 76 3.90 -3.30 -16.35
N LEU A 77 2.98 -3.73 -17.22
CA LEU A 77 2.72 -5.15 -17.44
C LEU A 77 3.82 -5.89 -18.21
N GLN A 78 4.84 -5.19 -18.72
CA GLN A 78 6.01 -5.85 -19.31
C GLN A 78 6.88 -6.55 -18.25
N GLY A 79 7.52 -7.64 -18.65
CA GLY A 79 8.39 -8.41 -17.76
C GLY A 79 7.63 -9.39 -16.86
N SER A 80 8.39 -10.03 -15.98
CA SER A 80 7.88 -11.08 -15.11
C SER A 80 7.41 -10.52 -13.76
N MET A 81 6.29 -11.02 -13.26
CA MET A 81 5.70 -10.64 -11.97
C MET A 81 5.45 -11.90 -11.13
N ALA A 82 5.86 -11.85 -9.87
CA ALA A 82 5.42 -12.77 -8.84
C ALA A 82 4.18 -12.20 -8.13
N TRP A 83 3.10 -12.97 -8.13
CA TRP A 83 1.85 -12.64 -7.46
C TRP A 83 1.75 -13.46 -6.18
N VAL A 84 1.69 -12.77 -5.03
CA VAL A 84 1.68 -13.40 -3.71
C VAL A 84 0.36 -13.10 -3.01
N ARG A 85 -0.27 -14.12 -2.44
CA ARG A 85 -1.54 -13.94 -1.73
C ARG A 85 -1.32 -13.22 -0.39
N SER A 86 -1.98 -12.09 -0.22
CA SER A 86 -1.98 -11.32 1.01
C SER A 86 -2.67 -12.11 2.13
N LEU A 87 -2.00 -12.22 3.28
CA LEU A 87 -2.59 -12.82 4.48
C LEU A 87 -3.71 -11.95 5.07
N ALA A 88 -3.67 -10.63 4.82
CA ALA A 88 -4.60 -9.68 5.42
C ALA A 88 -5.91 -9.57 4.64
N SER A 89 -5.83 -9.52 3.31
CA SER A 89 -6.99 -9.32 2.43
C SER A 89 -7.41 -10.57 1.67
N GLY A 90 -6.50 -11.55 1.54
CA GLY A 90 -6.70 -12.72 0.70
C GLY A 90 -6.48 -12.46 -0.79
N ASN A 91 -6.27 -11.22 -1.24
CA ASN A 91 -6.05 -10.91 -2.66
C ASN A 91 -4.59 -11.11 -3.09
N LEU A 92 -4.34 -11.19 -4.40
CA LEU A 92 -2.99 -11.30 -4.96
C LEU A 92 -2.31 -9.92 -5.05
N LEU A 93 -1.10 -9.81 -4.49
CA LEU A 93 -0.25 -8.62 -4.59
C LEU A 93 0.89 -8.84 -5.60
N PRO A 94 1.15 -7.87 -6.50
CA PRO A 94 2.16 -8.02 -7.55
C PRO A 94 3.55 -7.55 -7.11
N PHE A 95 4.57 -8.34 -7.41
CA PHE A 95 5.98 -8.00 -7.25
C PHE A 95 6.72 -8.20 -8.57
N TRP A 96 7.36 -7.15 -9.08
CA TRP A 96 8.05 -7.21 -10.36
C TRP A 96 9.44 -7.81 -10.19
N LEU A 97 9.81 -8.65 -11.14
CA LEU A 97 11.06 -9.36 -11.18
C LEU A 97 11.92 -8.78 -12.30
N GLY A 98 13.12 -8.33 -11.94
CA GLY A 98 14.16 -8.03 -12.89
C GLY A 98 14.92 -9.30 -13.30
N PRO A 99 15.88 -9.17 -14.23
CA PRO A 99 16.57 -10.31 -14.81
C PRO A 99 17.32 -11.18 -13.79
N LYS A 100 17.79 -10.58 -12.68
CA LYS A 100 18.51 -11.33 -11.64
C LYS A 100 17.53 -12.22 -10.88
N LEU A 101 16.44 -11.66 -10.35
CA LEU A 101 15.47 -12.45 -9.57
C LEU A 101 14.66 -13.42 -10.44
N GLU A 102 14.39 -13.08 -11.70
CA GLU A 102 13.78 -14.01 -12.63
C GLU A 102 14.63 -15.27 -12.83
N ARG A 103 15.95 -15.12 -13.00
CA ARG A 103 16.86 -16.27 -13.09
C ARG A 103 16.87 -17.09 -11.80
N VAL A 104 16.90 -16.43 -10.64
CA VAL A 104 16.83 -17.10 -9.33
C VAL A 104 15.56 -17.94 -9.23
N LEU A 105 14.39 -17.39 -9.56
CA LEU A 105 13.13 -18.12 -9.45
C LEU A 105 13.02 -19.29 -10.44
N ARG A 106 13.66 -19.23 -11.62
CA ARG A 106 13.74 -20.36 -12.57
C ARG A 106 14.61 -21.52 -12.05
N GLU A 107 15.59 -21.22 -11.21
CA GLU A 107 16.46 -22.23 -10.57
C GLU A 107 15.73 -22.96 -9.43
N LEU A 108 14.72 -22.33 -8.80
CA LEU A 108 13.94 -22.95 -7.74
C LEU A 108 13.08 -24.11 -8.25
N ARG A 109 12.82 -25.07 -7.36
CA ARG A 109 11.95 -26.22 -7.63
C ARG A 109 10.82 -26.26 -6.58
N PRO A 110 9.57 -26.52 -6.99
CA PRO A 110 8.49 -26.73 -6.03
C PRO A 110 8.84 -27.80 -4.99
N ASN A 111 8.52 -27.54 -3.72
CA ASN A 111 8.77 -28.44 -2.58
C ASN A 111 10.25 -28.82 -2.35
N ALA A 112 11.21 -28.14 -2.98
CA ALA A 112 12.63 -28.31 -2.72
C ALA A 112 13.18 -27.12 -1.92
N PRO A 113 14.18 -27.35 -1.05
CA PRO A 113 14.83 -26.26 -0.34
C PRO A 113 15.54 -25.32 -1.32
N VAL A 114 15.56 -24.03 -1.00
CA VAL A 114 16.30 -22.99 -1.73
C VAL A 114 17.79 -23.35 -1.74
N PRO A 115 18.46 -23.40 -2.92
CA PRO A 115 19.89 -23.69 -3.01
C PRO A 115 20.78 -22.71 -2.25
N ASP A 116 21.85 -23.22 -1.63
CA ASP A 116 22.86 -22.41 -0.92
C ASP A 116 23.60 -21.41 -1.83
N SER A 117 23.51 -21.58 -3.15
CA SER A 117 24.06 -20.64 -4.15
C SER A 117 23.34 -19.29 -4.17
N ILE A 118 22.11 -19.22 -3.63
CA ILE A 118 21.32 -17.99 -3.58
C ILE A 118 21.72 -17.19 -2.34
N SER A 119 22.18 -15.95 -2.54
CA SER A 119 22.67 -15.11 -1.46
C SER A 119 21.63 -14.86 -0.36
N GLU A 120 22.09 -14.78 0.89
CA GLU A 120 21.25 -14.48 2.06
C GLU A 120 20.38 -13.25 1.84
N SER A 121 20.95 -12.16 1.30
CA SER A 121 20.21 -10.93 0.98
C SER A 121 19.07 -11.13 -0.04
N THR A 122 19.25 -12.04 -1.00
CA THR A 122 18.21 -12.39 -1.98
C THR A 122 17.13 -13.23 -1.31
N GLN A 123 17.52 -14.17 -0.46
CA GLN A 123 16.59 -14.97 0.35
C GLN A 123 15.74 -14.06 1.25
N THR A 124 16.36 -13.17 2.03
CA THR A 124 15.66 -12.20 2.88
C THR A 124 14.67 -11.34 2.09
N LEU A 125 15.07 -10.82 0.92
CA LEU A 125 14.21 -9.99 0.08
C LEU A 125 12.98 -10.78 -0.43
N LEU A 126 13.19 -12.00 -0.92
CA LEU A 126 12.11 -12.83 -1.45
C LEU A 126 11.20 -13.35 -0.33
N THR A 127 11.73 -13.65 0.86
CA THR A 127 10.93 -14.00 2.05
C THR A 127 10.11 -12.80 2.52
N ALA A 128 10.71 -11.60 2.54
CA ALA A 128 10.00 -10.37 2.88
C ALA A 128 8.85 -10.06 1.91
N ALA A 129 8.99 -10.40 0.63
CA ALA A 129 7.91 -10.31 -0.37
C ALA A 129 6.90 -11.48 -0.30
N GLY A 130 7.12 -12.47 0.56
CA GLY A 130 6.30 -13.68 0.67
C GLY A 130 6.44 -14.65 -0.51
N ILE A 131 7.48 -14.49 -1.34
CA ILE A 131 7.79 -15.40 -2.46
C ILE A 131 8.48 -16.67 -1.95
N LEU A 132 9.31 -16.53 -0.91
CA LEU A 132 9.86 -17.65 -0.14
C LEU A 132 9.18 -17.76 1.22
N ILE A 133 9.09 -18.98 1.74
CA ILE A 133 8.55 -19.30 3.06
C ILE A 133 9.44 -20.31 3.78
N ALA A 134 9.39 -20.37 5.11
CA ALA A 134 10.14 -21.35 5.90
C ALA A 134 9.52 -22.76 5.81
N GLY A 135 10.30 -23.81 6.05
CA GLY A 135 9.78 -25.20 6.01
C GLY A 135 8.68 -25.52 7.03
N ASN A 136 8.59 -24.75 8.12
CA ASN A 136 7.55 -24.81 9.15
C ASN A 136 6.56 -23.64 9.05
N ASP A 137 6.43 -23.03 7.86
CA ASP A 137 5.63 -21.81 7.65
C ASP A 137 4.21 -21.93 8.19
N THR A 138 3.63 -23.12 8.28
CA THR A 138 2.29 -23.33 8.83
C THR A 138 2.11 -22.73 10.23
N GLU A 139 3.07 -22.90 11.15
CA GLU A 139 2.98 -22.36 12.51
C GLU A 139 3.18 -20.85 12.55
N GLU A 140 4.17 -20.35 11.81
CA GLU A 140 4.51 -18.93 11.73
C GLU A 140 3.41 -18.13 11.02
N THR A 141 2.87 -18.66 9.92
CA THR A 141 1.71 -18.11 9.22
C THR A 141 0.46 -18.17 10.10
N ALA A 142 0.24 -19.23 10.88
CA ALA A 142 -0.86 -19.28 11.85
C ALA A 142 -0.71 -18.20 12.94
N ARG A 143 0.51 -18.00 13.46
CA ARG A 143 0.83 -16.94 14.42
C ARG A 143 0.55 -15.56 13.84
N ARG A 144 1.07 -15.24 12.65
CA ARG A 144 0.83 -13.97 11.94
C ARG A 144 -0.66 -13.72 11.68
N LYS A 145 -1.41 -14.76 11.28
CA LYS A 145 -2.87 -14.67 11.10
C LYS A 145 -3.59 -14.35 12.41
N SER A 146 -3.21 -14.99 13.51
CA SER A 146 -3.78 -14.74 14.83
C SER A 146 -3.51 -13.31 15.32
N GLU A 147 -2.27 -12.84 15.16
CA GLU A 147 -1.87 -11.46 15.48
C GLU A 147 -2.66 -10.44 14.66
N GLN A 148 -2.79 -10.69 13.35
CA GLN A 148 -3.60 -9.86 12.46
C GLN A 148 -5.06 -9.83 12.88
N GLN A 149 -5.65 -11.00 13.19
CA GLN A 149 -7.04 -11.09 13.61
C GLN A 149 -7.29 -10.35 14.93
N SER A 150 -6.35 -10.43 15.87
CA SER A 150 -6.40 -9.67 17.13
C SER A 150 -6.38 -8.15 16.88
N ARG A 151 -5.48 -7.68 16.00
CA ARG A 151 -5.43 -6.26 15.60
C ARG A 151 -6.73 -5.80 14.95
N LEU A 152 -7.28 -6.57 14.01
CA LEU A 152 -8.53 -6.25 13.34
C LEU A 152 -9.72 -6.25 14.31
N LYS A 153 -9.75 -7.19 15.27
CA LYS A 153 -10.79 -7.22 16.32
C LYS A 153 -10.74 -5.95 17.17
N ASN A 154 -9.54 -5.53 17.59
CA ASN A 154 -9.38 -4.30 18.37
C ASN A 154 -9.79 -3.06 17.55
N ALA A 155 -9.40 -3.00 16.27
CA ALA A 155 -9.82 -1.94 15.38
C ALA A 155 -11.35 -1.90 15.18
N ALA A 156 -12.00 -3.06 15.03
CA ALA A 156 -13.46 -3.15 14.90
C ALA A 156 -14.19 -2.65 16.16
N LEU A 157 -13.68 -2.98 17.36
CA LEU A 157 -14.22 -2.48 18.63
C LEU A 157 -14.14 -0.95 18.68
N LEU A 158 -12.97 -0.39 18.41
CA LEU A 158 -12.76 1.07 18.38
C LEU A 158 -13.63 1.74 17.32
N PHE A 159 -13.70 1.18 16.12
CA PHE A 159 -14.48 1.75 15.02
C PHE A 159 -15.97 1.77 15.35
N ARG A 160 -16.50 0.71 15.98
CA ARG A 160 -17.90 0.64 16.43
C ARG A 160 -18.21 1.66 17.53
N GLU A 161 -17.32 1.79 18.51
CA GLU A 161 -17.54 2.66 19.67
C GLU A 161 -17.33 4.14 19.37
N LYS A 162 -16.31 4.46 18.55
CA LYS A 162 -15.84 5.84 18.33
C LYS A 162 -16.13 6.37 16.93
N GLY A 163 -16.51 5.50 15.99
CA GLY A 163 -16.66 5.86 14.58
C GLY A 163 -15.33 6.01 13.82
N TYR A 164 -14.21 5.65 14.43
CA TYR A 164 -12.88 5.63 13.81
C TYR A 164 -11.94 4.61 14.46
N ALA A 165 -10.94 4.14 13.72
CA ALA A 165 -9.91 3.24 14.21
C ALA A 165 -8.60 3.38 13.40
N PRO A 166 -7.44 3.55 14.07
CA PRO A 166 -6.14 3.42 13.40
C PRO A 166 -5.96 2.02 12.81
N LEU A 167 -5.39 1.94 11.61
CA LEU A 167 -5.09 0.71 10.91
C LEU A 167 -3.63 0.72 10.47
N SER A 168 -2.87 -0.30 10.82
CA SER A 168 -1.50 -0.50 10.34
C SER A 168 -1.45 -1.62 9.29
N GLU A 169 -0.38 -1.65 8.50
CA GLU A 169 -0.09 -2.74 7.55
C GLU A 169 -1.19 -2.96 6.48
N LEU A 170 -1.83 -1.87 6.04
CA LEU A 170 -2.85 -1.92 4.97
C LEU A 170 -2.25 -2.19 3.60
N ILE A 171 -1.08 -1.60 3.32
CA ILE A 171 -0.34 -1.79 2.09
C ILE A 171 1.04 -2.32 2.46
N HIS A 172 1.48 -3.35 1.76
CA HIS A 172 2.76 -3.96 2.02
C HIS A 172 3.91 -2.92 1.86
N PRO A 173 4.93 -2.91 2.74
CA PRO A 173 5.93 -1.83 2.77
C PRO A 173 6.72 -1.61 1.47
N PHE A 174 6.94 -2.67 0.69
CA PHE A 174 7.57 -2.54 -0.64
C PHE A 174 6.67 -1.80 -1.63
N HIS A 175 5.36 -2.05 -1.58
CA HIS A 175 4.39 -1.30 -2.38
C HIS A 175 4.26 0.14 -1.91
N VAL A 176 4.32 0.41 -0.61
CA VAL A 176 4.41 1.80 -0.10
C VAL A 176 5.62 2.52 -0.70
N ALA A 177 6.80 1.91 -0.68
CA ALA A 177 8.01 2.48 -1.27
C ALA A 177 7.87 2.71 -2.79
N ALA A 178 7.27 1.75 -3.51
CA ALA A 178 7.00 1.87 -4.94
C ALA A 178 5.96 2.97 -5.25
N LEU A 179 4.90 3.10 -4.44
CA LEU A 179 3.87 4.13 -4.57
C LEU A 179 4.45 5.53 -4.32
N ARG A 180 5.33 5.68 -3.30
CA ARG A 180 6.07 6.93 -3.06
C ARG A 180 6.88 7.33 -4.29
N ARG A 181 7.63 6.39 -4.88
CA ARG A 181 8.38 6.64 -6.13
C ARG A 181 7.46 7.05 -7.28
N TYR A 182 6.38 6.30 -7.46
CA TYR A 182 5.39 6.48 -8.53
C TYR A 182 4.73 7.86 -8.47
N TYR A 183 4.13 8.22 -7.34
CA TYR A 183 3.44 9.51 -7.22
C TYR A 183 4.39 10.70 -7.26
N ARG A 184 5.58 10.59 -6.66
CA ARG A 184 6.62 11.63 -6.82
C ARG A 184 6.98 11.83 -8.29
N TYR A 185 7.05 10.77 -9.08
CA TYR A 185 7.30 10.89 -10.52
C TYR A 185 6.13 11.57 -11.25
N LEU A 186 4.90 11.12 -11.01
CA LEU A 186 3.72 11.70 -11.67
C LEU A 186 3.54 13.19 -11.35
N ILE A 187 3.79 13.61 -10.11
CA ILE A 187 3.77 15.02 -9.72
C ILE A 187 4.87 15.80 -10.44
N ARG A 188 6.12 15.34 -10.39
CA ARG A 188 7.26 16.05 -11.03
C ARG A 188 7.15 16.14 -12.55
N SER A 189 6.51 15.16 -13.19
CA SER A 189 6.30 15.13 -14.64
C SER A 189 5.06 15.92 -15.09
N GLY A 190 4.27 16.45 -14.14
CA GLY A 190 3.06 17.21 -14.44
C GLY A 190 1.84 16.35 -14.79
N ALA A 191 1.91 15.03 -14.62
CA ALA A 191 0.79 14.12 -14.86
C ALA A 191 -0.33 14.26 -13.81
N ILE A 192 -0.02 14.82 -12.64
CA ILE A 192 -0.98 15.15 -11.59
C ILE A 192 -1.00 16.66 -11.41
N CYS A 193 -2.18 17.26 -11.58
CA CYS A 193 -2.35 18.70 -11.56
C CYS A 193 -2.36 19.27 -10.13
N LEU A 194 -1.86 20.50 -9.99
CA LEU A 194 -1.90 21.26 -8.75
C LEU A 194 -3.23 22.01 -8.61
N GLY A 195 -3.80 21.94 -7.41
CA GLY A 195 -5.01 22.64 -7.01
C GLY A 195 -6.29 21.87 -7.29
N ASP A 196 -7.25 22.03 -6.38
CA ASP A 196 -8.61 21.54 -6.54
C ASP A 196 -9.62 22.46 -5.83
N GLY A 197 -10.90 22.09 -5.85
CA GLY A 197 -11.97 22.89 -5.23
C GLY A 197 -11.85 23.03 -3.70
N GLN A 198 -11.12 22.14 -3.01
CA GLN A 198 -10.94 22.23 -1.56
C GLN A 198 -9.65 22.96 -1.16
N SER A 199 -8.57 22.83 -1.92
CA SER A 199 -7.29 23.48 -1.63
C SER A 199 -6.50 23.79 -2.90
N PRO A 200 -6.05 25.05 -3.10
CA PRO A 200 -5.19 25.40 -4.23
C PRO A 200 -3.74 24.89 -4.06
N ARG A 201 -3.38 24.33 -2.88
CA ARG A 201 -2.00 23.98 -2.51
C ARG A 201 -1.77 22.47 -2.41
N ARG A 202 -2.50 21.66 -3.19
CA ARG A 202 -2.28 20.22 -3.23
C ARG A 202 -2.42 19.66 -4.64
N TYR A 203 -1.57 18.70 -4.99
CA TYR A 203 -1.72 17.92 -6.21
C TYR A 203 -2.80 16.86 -5.99
N VAL A 204 -3.67 16.64 -6.98
CA VAL A 204 -4.82 15.72 -6.81
C VAL A 204 -4.96 14.71 -7.93
N GLY A 205 -5.23 13.46 -7.55
CA GLY A 205 -5.56 12.36 -8.46
C GLY A 205 -6.90 11.76 -8.09
N TYR A 206 -7.92 11.95 -8.93
CA TYR A 206 -9.23 11.33 -8.76
C TYR A 206 -9.27 9.98 -9.47
N ASN A 207 -9.74 8.93 -8.77
CA ASN A 207 -9.87 7.56 -9.28
C ASN A 207 -8.59 7.04 -9.98
N GLU A 208 -7.42 7.39 -9.43
CA GLU A 208 -6.14 6.99 -10.00
C GLU A 208 -6.03 5.45 -10.07
N PRO A 209 -5.67 4.87 -11.24
CA PRO A 209 -5.77 3.42 -11.47
C PRO A 209 -5.02 2.54 -10.47
N VAL A 210 -3.82 2.95 -10.05
CA VAL A 210 -2.98 2.18 -9.12
C VAL A 210 -3.58 2.26 -7.71
N ALA A 211 -4.07 3.42 -7.29
CA ALA A 211 -4.83 3.53 -6.05
C ALA A 211 -6.10 2.68 -6.07
N ARG A 212 -6.79 2.56 -7.21
CA ARG A 212 -7.98 1.68 -7.34
C ARG A 212 -7.66 0.21 -7.09
N PHE A 213 -6.48 -0.27 -7.48
CA PHE A 213 -6.04 -1.62 -7.13
C PHE A 213 -6.00 -1.83 -5.60
N PHE A 214 -5.30 -0.95 -4.87
CA PHE A 214 -5.22 -1.04 -3.40
C PHE A 214 -6.57 -0.72 -2.73
N HIS A 215 -7.43 0.06 -3.38
CA HIS A 215 -8.78 0.34 -2.92
C HIS A 215 -9.60 -0.95 -2.77
N HIS A 216 -9.54 -1.81 -3.79
CA HIS A 216 -10.15 -3.14 -3.75
C HIS A 216 -9.47 -4.05 -2.72
N ASP A 217 -8.15 -3.96 -2.57
CA ASP A 217 -7.43 -4.78 -1.59
C ASP A 217 -7.85 -4.48 -0.14
N ILE A 218 -7.93 -3.19 0.20
CA ILE A 218 -8.29 -2.71 1.53
C ILE A 218 -9.77 -2.94 1.84
N ALA A 219 -10.63 -3.14 0.84
CA ALA A 219 -12.08 -3.35 1.03
C ALA A 219 -12.38 -4.54 1.96
N THR A 220 -11.64 -5.64 1.83
CA THR A 220 -11.80 -6.83 2.68
C THR A 220 -11.48 -6.53 4.15
N ILE A 221 -10.38 -5.79 4.36
CA ILE A 221 -9.93 -5.40 5.70
C ILE A 221 -10.96 -4.46 6.34
N LEU A 222 -11.40 -3.43 5.60
CA LEU A 222 -12.34 -2.45 6.12
C LEU A 222 -13.73 -3.05 6.36
N SER A 223 -14.19 -3.98 5.51
CA SER A 223 -15.45 -4.71 5.74
C SER A 223 -15.44 -5.45 7.09
N THR A 224 -14.30 -6.09 7.41
CA THR A 224 -14.10 -6.75 8.70
C THR A 224 -14.18 -5.75 9.86
N VAL A 225 -13.50 -4.60 9.74
CA VAL A 225 -13.50 -3.54 10.77
C VAL A 225 -14.87 -2.91 10.94
N ALA A 226 -15.59 -2.67 9.84
CA ALA A 226 -16.93 -2.09 9.82
C ALA A 226 -18.02 -3.07 10.31
N GLY A 227 -17.72 -4.37 10.35
CA GLY A 227 -18.66 -5.42 10.71
C GLY A 227 -19.74 -5.69 9.66
N GLN A 228 -19.54 -5.24 8.42
CA GLN A 228 -20.48 -5.43 7.32
C GLN A 228 -19.76 -5.43 5.96
N PRO A 229 -20.33 -6.07 4.92
CA PRO A 229 -19.77 -6.02 3.58
C PRO A 229 -19.77 -4.60 3.02
N LEU A 230 -18.61 -4.14 2.56
CA LEU A 230 -18.44 -2.85 1.90
C LEU A 230 -18.03 -3.03 0.44
N LYS A 231 -18.37 -2.05 -0.39
CA LYS A 231 -17.85 -1.94 -1.76
C LYS A 231 -17.10 -0.63 -1.96
N PRO A 232 -16.00 -0.64 -2.74
CA PRO A 232 -15.31 0.56 -3.17
C PRO A 232 -16.25 1.54 -3.88
N SER A 233 -16.18 2.83 -3.54
CA SER A 233 -16.82 3.90 -4.30
C SER A 233 -15.78 4.53 -5.25
N TYR A 234 -15.01 5.50 -4.77
CA TYR A 234 -13.92 6.15 -5.48
C TYR A 234 -12.70 6.32 -4.59
N VAL A 235 -11.55 6.62 -5.20
CA VAL A 235 -10.31 6.90 -4.48
C VAL A 235 -9.80 8.30 -4.83
N TYR A 236 -9.18 8.97 -3.86
CA TYR A 236 -8.62 10.30 -4.04
C TYR A 236 -7.19 10.36 -3.50
N MET A 237 -6.22 10.64 -4.35
CA MET A 237 -4.86 10.94 -3.91
C MET A 237 -4.70 12.45 -3.77
N ALA A 238 -4.12 12.90 -2.65
CA ALA A 238 -3.73 14.29 -2.48
C ALA A 238 -2.29 14.42 -1.95
N SER A 239 -1.48 15.25 -2.61
CA SER A 239 -0.14 15.64 -2.15
C SER A 239 -0.12 17.12 -1.80
N TYR A 240 -0.10 17.40 -0.49
CA TYR A 240 -0.18 18.71 0.12
C TYR A 240 1.20 19.38 0.17
N LEU A 241 1.21 20.67 -0.17
CA LEU A 241 2.37 21.56 -0.06
C LEU A 241 2.30 22.40 1.22
N SER A 242 3.39 23.09 1.53
CA SER A 242 3.47 24.03 2.66
C SER A 242 2.31 25.03 2.68
N GLY A 243 1.74 25.22 3.86
CA GLY A 243 0.56 26.06 4.11
C GLY A 243 -0.75 25.47 3.58
N ALA A 244 -0.77 24.27 2.98
CA ALA A 244 -2.01 23.62 2.63
C ALA A 244 -2.73 23.15 3.89
N GLU A 245 -4.05 23.33 3.91
CA GLU A 245 -4.92 22.85 4.98
C GLU A 245 -6.00 21.92 4.41
N LEU A 246 -6.63 21.16 5.29
CA LEU A 246 -7.88 20.47 5.01
C LEU A 246 -8.93 21.05 5.94
N LYS A 247 -9.78 21.95 5.42
CA LYS A 247 -10.83 22.60 6.20
C LYS A 247 -11.76 21.57 6.82
N LYS A 248 -12.35 21.92 7.97
CA LYS A 248 -13.32 21.07 8.67
C LYS A 248 -14.55 20.80 7.83
N HIS A 249 -14.85 19.51 7.65
CA HIS A 249 -15.98 19.02 6.88
C HIS A 249 -16.38 17.60 7.31
N THR A 250 -17.53 17.16 6.83
CA THR A 250 -17.90 15.75 6.71
C THR A 250 -17.93 15.38 5.23
N ASP A 251 -17.76 14.10 4.93
CA ASP A 251 -17.72 13.63 3.55
C ASP A 251 -19.12 13.49 2.93
N ARG A 252 -19.14 13.35 1.60
CA ARG A 252 -20.33 13.03 0.80
C ARG A 252 -20.84 11.61 1.04
N ALA A 253 -22.07 11.32 0.61
CA ALA A 253 -22.73 10.02 0.82
C ALA A 253 -21.92 8.81 0.32
N GLN A 254 -21.14 8.99 -0.74
CA GLN A 254 -20.25 7.99 -1.33
C GLN A 254 -19.05 7.62 -0.44
N CYS A 255 -18.86 8.31 0.69
CA CYS A 255 -17.75 8.17 1.63
C CYS A 255 -18.25 7.77 3.01
N GLU A 256 -19.28 6.91 3.09
CA GLU A 256 -19.83 6.48 4.37
C GLU A 256 -18.74 5.89 5.28
N PHE A 257 -17.83 5.13 4.68
CA PHE A 257 -16.62 4.62 5.32
C PHE A 257 -15.42 5.09 4.52
N SER A 258 -14.43 5.67 5.19
CA SER A 258 -13.23 6.19 4.55
C SER A 258 -12.00 5.65 5.25
N VAL A 259 -10.92 5.43 4.50
CA VAL A 259 -9.58 5.23 5.02
C VAL A 259 -8.68 6.34 4.50
N THR A 260 -8.11 7.14 5.39
CA THR A 260 -7.00 8.06 5.04
C THR A 260 -5.68 7.37 5.30
N LEU A 261 -4.93 7.05 4.26
CA LEU A 261 -3.60 6.44 4.33
C LEU A 261 -2.52 7.53 4.21
N CYS A 262 -1.62 7.62 5.18
CA CYS A 262 -0.43 8.47 5.06
C CYS A 262 0.63 7.74 4.21
N LEU A 263 0.78 8.15 2.94
CA LEU A 263 1.68 7.49 2.00
C LEU A 263 3.10 8.03 2.09
N ASP A 264 3.25 9.36 2.11
CA ASP A 264 4.54 10.03 2.03
C ASP A 264 4.55 11.30 2.88
N PHE A 265 5.74 11.66 3.36
CA PHE A 265 5.97 12.92 4.06
C PHE A 265 7.42 13.35 3.83
N SER A 266 7.65 14.64 3.64
CA SER A 266 8.99 15.21 3.48
C SER A 266 9.11 16.47 4.33
N PRO A 267 10.17 16.62 5.15
CA PRO A 267 11.24 15.63 5.44
C PRO A 267 10.69 14.38 6.13
N GLU A 268 11.20 13.18 5.82
CA GLU A 268 10.66 11.94 6.38
C GLU A 268 10.82 11.89 7.91
N PRO A 269 9.73 11.67 8.68
CA PRO A 269 9.80 11.62 10.13
C PRO A 269 10.40 10.29 10.62
N ALA A 270 10.99 10.30 11.82
CA ALA A 270 11.49 9.08 12.45
C ALA A 270 10.37 8.13 12.94
N LEU A 271 9.21 8.69 13.29
CA LEU A 271 8.02 7.98 13.79
C LEU A 271 6.78 8.42 12.98
N GLU A 272 5.82 9.04 13.66
CA GLU A 272 4.62 9.62 13.06
C GLU A 272 4.88 11.00 12.45
N THR A 273 4.09 11.36 11.44
CA THR A 273 4.13 12.70 10.85
C THR A 273 3.68 13.74 11.88
N PRO A 274 4.30 14.92 11.95
CA PRO A 274 3.87 15.99 12.86
C PRO A 274 2.53 16.63 12.47
N TRP A 275 1.93 16.18 11.37
CA TRP A 275 0.69 16.72 10.81
C TRP A 275 -0.45 15.70 11.00
N PRO A 276 -1.16 15.71 12.14
CA PRO A 276 -2.22 14.75 12.42
C PRO A 276 -3.49 15.10 11.64
N ILE A 277 -4.36 14.10 11.47
CA ILE A 277 -5.77 14.36 11.18
C ILE A 277 -6.53 14.57 12.49
N ARG A 278 -7.32 15.63 12.57
CA ARG A 278 -8.16 15.95 13.70
C ARG A 278 -9.58 15.47 13.45
N LEU A 279 -10.17 14.84 14.45
CA LEU A 279 -11.52 14.29 14.46
C LEU A 279 -12.32 14.95 15.58
N ASP A 280 -13.46 15.55 15.25
CA ASP A 280 -14.35 16.10 16.26
C ASP A 280 -15.42 15.07 16.63
N THR A 281 -15.22 14.44 17.78
CA THR A 281 -16.19 13.52 18.37
C THR A 281 -17.24 14.32 19.16
N ALA A 282 -18.30 13.64 19.62
CA ALA A 282 -19.35 14.29 20.40
C ALA A 282 -18.84 15.03 21.65
N ASN A 283 -17.73 14.57 22.25
CA ASN A 283 -17.25 15.05 23.54
C ASN A 283 -15.88 15.74 23.48
N SER A 284 -15.12 15.58 22.40
CA SER A 284 -13.76 16.13 22.28
C SER A 284 -13.23 16.12 20.85
N THR A 285 -12.20 16.93 20.61
CA THR A 285 -11.34 16.81 19.42
C THR A 285 -10.19 15.85 19.70
N VAL A 286 -9.98 14.89 18.81
CA VAL A 286 -8.88 13.93 18.88
C VAL A 286 -7.93 14.18 17.70
N ALA A 287 -6.64 14.31 17.98
CA ALA A 287 -5.59 14.32 16.96
C ALA A 287 -5.06 12.90 16.78
N VAL A 288 -5.09 12.39 15.54
CA VAL A 288 -4.55 11.09 15.17
C VAL A 288 -3.29 11.30 14.32
N TYR A 289 -2.15 10.97 14.90
CA TYR A 289 -0.86 10.99 14.23
C TYR A 289 -0.65 9.66 13.48
N GLN A 290 -0.18 9.73 12.24
CA GLN A 290 0.01 8.56 11.37
C GLN A 290 1.49 8.45 11.02
N SER A 291 2.05 7.24 11.09
CA SER A 291 3.35 6.98 10.46
C SER A 291 3.14 6.69 8.96
N LEU A 292 4.23 6.73 8.19
CA LEU A 292 4.16 6.31 6.78
C LEU A 292 3.65 4.86 6.66
N GLY A 293 2.67 4.67 5.79
CA GLY A 293 1.94 3.42 5.58
C GLY A 293 0.80 3.15 6.56
N ASP A 294 0.59 3.99 7.58
CA ASP A 294 -0.57 3.85 8.47
C ASP A 294 -1.83 4.46 7.84
N GLY A 295 -2.94 3.77 8.04
CA GLY A 295 -4.29 4.24 7.74
C GLY A 295 -5.05 4.65 8.99
N LEU A 296 -6.12 5.41 8.76
CA LEU A 296 -7.16 5.66 9.75
C LEU A 296 -8.50 5.40 9.07
N ALA A 297 -9.22 4.39 9.53
CA ALA A 297 -10.61 4.18 9.15
C ALA A 297 -11.52 5.13 9.93
N TYR A 298 -12.48 5.76 9.28
CA TYR A 298 -13.47 6.62 9.93
C TYR A 298 -14.82 6.65 9.19
N ARG A 299 -15.87 7.08 9.88
CA ARG A 299 -17.21 7.32 9.32
C ARG A 299 -17.26 8.68 8.62
N GLY A 300 -16.95 8.72 7.33
CA GLY A 300 -16.75 9.97 6.59
C GLY A 300 -17.95 10.91 6.62
N THR A 301 -19.17 10.38 6.44
CA THR A 301 -20.41 11.16 6.44
C THR A 301 -20.88 11.66 7.81
N ARG A 302 -20.25 11.18 8.90
CA ARG A 302 -20.72 11.42 10.27
C ARG A 302 -19.69 12.11 11.16
N LEU A 303 -18.41 11.92 10.90
CA LEU A 303 -17.33 12.38 11.76
C LEU A 303 -16.64 13.60 11.15
N PRO A 304 -16.89 14.82 11.67
CA PRO A 304 -16.20 16.01 11.18
C PRO A 304 -14.69 15.87 11.37
N HIS A 305 -13.93 16.17 10.32
CA HIS A 305 -12.49 16.00 10.33
C HIS A 305 -11.77 17.08 9.53
N TYR A 306 -10.52 17.33 9.90
CA TYR A 306 -9.68 18.39 9.32
C TYR A 306 -8.20 18.15 9.55
N ARG A 307 -7.38 18.95 8.89
CA ARG A 307 -5.96 19.14 9.18
C ARG A 307 -5.69 20.64 9.21
N ASP A 308 -4.98 21.08 10.24
CA ASP A 308 -4.47 22.46 10.33
C ASP A 308 -3.54 22.76 9.15
N PRO A 309 -3.13 24.02 8.90
CA PRO A 309 -2.12 24.31 7.89
C PRO A 309 -0.84 23.48 8.09
N LEU A 310 -0.35 22.87 7.00
CA LEU A 310 0.92 22.15 6.99
C LEU A 310 2.08 23.15 7.14
N ASP A 311 3.05 22.84 7.99
CA ASP A 311 4.16 23.76 8.26
C ASP A 311 5.00 24.05 7.00
N GLU A 312 5.70 25.18 7.03
CA GLU A 312 6.64 25.58 5.99
C GLU A 312 7.76 24.55 5.77
N GLY A 313 8.10 24.32 4.51
CA GLY A 313 9.12 23.34 4.09
C GLY A 313 8.67 21.88 4.17
N GLN A 314 7.43 21.60 4.59
CA GLN A 314 6.88 20.25 4.63
C GLN A 314 5.99 19.92 3.42
N THR A 315 5.95 18.64 3.06
CA THR A 315 4.96 18.07 2.12
C THR A 315 4.39 16.78 2.70
N SER A 316 3.14 16.47 2.39
CA SER A 316 2.48 15.25 2.84
C SER A 316 1.62 14.67 1.72
N THR A 317 1.72 13.38 1.46
CA THR A 317 0.87 12.69 0.48
C THR A 317 -0.01 11.67 1.18
N SER A 318 -1.31 11.79 0.96
CA SER A 318 -2.33 10.88 1.47
C SER A 318 -3.13 10.27 0.33
N ILE A 319 -3.59 9.03 0.53
CA ILE A 319 -4.61 8.41 -0.31
C ILE A 319 -5.87 8.20 0.54
N PHE A 320 -6.99 8.69 0.04
CA PHE A 320 -8.32 8.52 0.64
C PHE A 320 -9.07 7.44 -0.13
N PHE A 321 -9.30 6.31 0.53
CA PHE A 321 -10.09 5.21 0.01
C PHE A 321 -11.51 5.31 0.55
N HIS A 322 -12.50 5.45 -0.33
CA HIS A 322 -13.89 5.66 0.07
C HIS A 322 -14.76 4.47 -0.26
N TYR A 323 -15.63 4.11 0.67
CA TYR A 323 -16.47 2.95 0.59
C TYR A 323 -17.89 3.27 1.04
N VAL A 324 -18.80 2.44 0.56
CA VAL A 324 -20.20 2.43 0.96
C VAL A 324 -20.61 1.01 1.34
N GLY A 325 -21.74 0.88 2.05
CA GLY A 325 -22.37 -0.41 2.26
C GLY A 325 -22.61 -1.14 0.93
N ALA A 326 -22.54 -2.47 0.93
CA ALA A 326 -22.78 -3.27 -0.28
C ALA A 326 -24.15 -2.99 -0.91
N ASP A 327 -25.15 -2.65 -0.08
CA ASP A 327 -26.53 -2.32 -0.43
C ASP A 327 -26.74 -0.86 -0.92
N PHE A 328 -25.72 0.00 -0.86
CA PHE A 328 -25.82 1.38 -1.30
C PHE A 328 -26.24 1.46 -2.78
N ALA A 329 -27.35 2.14 -3.06
CA ALA A 329 -27.97 2.21 -4.38
C ALA A 329 -27.64 3.48 -5.18
N GLY A 330 -26.91 4.43 -4.60
CA GLY A 330 -26.53 5.68 -5.26
C GLY A 330 -25.35 5.53 -6.23
N SER A 331 -25.01 6.62 -6.91
CA SER A 331 -23.76 6.74 -7.69
C SER A 331 -22.55 6.47 -6.80
N LEU A 332 -21.57 5.72 -7.31
CA LEU A 332 -20.29 5.48 -6.63
C LEU A 332 -19.27 6.60 -6.83
N ASP A 333 -19.59 7.53 -7.74
CA ASP A 333 -18.84 8.77 -7.98
C ASP A 333 -19.60 10.00 -7.47
#